data_AF-A0A4R6IVY1-F1
#
_entry.id   AF-A0A4R6IVY1-F1
#
_cell.length_a   1.000
_cell.length_b   1.000
_cell.length_c   1.000
_cell.angle_alpha   90.00
_cell.angle_beta   90.00
_cell.angle_gamma   90.00
#
_symmetry.space_group_name_H-M   'P 1'
#
loop_
_entity.id
_entity.type
_entity.pdbx_description
1 polymer ?
#
loop_
_entity_poly.entity_id
_entity_poly.type
_entity_poly.pdbx_seq_one_letter_code
_entity_poly.pdbx_strand_id
1 'polypeptide(L)'
;MKKLMMLCLLLGAVAFVQAQTKDSTLNDFVGKYKFPEGSIVTEVVVSMEGEGLIMGSSVGNSTLVKAGEDLFTITAYDGTAQFKRDANKKVIGVNINAGGYVLEGTKSDGIALNHAAAMLLKRQLYALRK
;
A
#
# COMPACT_ATOMS: atom_id res chain seq x y z
N MET A 1 0.92 61.18 -19.99
CA MET A 1 1.64 60.14 -19.21
C MET A 1 0.77 59.75 -18.03
N LYS A 2 0.25 58.51 -17.98
CA LYS A 2 -0.51 57.87 -16.87
C LYS A 2 -1.17 56.53 -17.31
N LYS A 3 -1.23 56.26 -18.62
CA LYS A 3 -1.83 55.03 -19.19
C LYS A 3 -0.84 53.88 -19.43
N LEU A 4 0.44 54.05 -19.06
CA LEU A 4 1.50 53.07 -19.33
C LEU A 4 1.97 52.31 -18.08
N MET A 5 1.24 52.43 -16.97
CA MET A 5 1.63 51.85 -15.68
C MET A 5 0.61 50.81 -15.20
N MET A 6 -0.02 50.09 -16.14
CA MET A 6 -1.06 49.10 -15.82
C MET A 6 -1.00 47.89 -16.75
N LEU A 7 0.18 47.56 -17.30
CA LEU A 7 0.38 46.41 -18.19
C LEU A 7 1.37 45.36 -17.64
N CYS A 8 2.04 45.61 -16.52
CA CYS A 8 3.00 44.68 -15.94
C CYS A 8 2.41 43.69 -14.91
N LEU A 9 1.09 43.72 -14.66
CA LEU A 9 0.43 42.89 -13.63
C LEU A 9 -0.29 41.66 -14.19
N LEU A 10 0.13 41.16 -15.36
CA LEU A 10 -0.52 40.03 -16.05
C LEU A 10 0.39 38.81 -16.31
N LEU A 11 1.63 38.81 -15.79
CA LEU A 11 2.62 37.75 -16.05
C LEU A 11 3.09 36.97 -14.81
N GLY A 12 2.39 37.10 -13.68
CA GLY A 12 2.79 36.52 -12.39
C GLY A 12 2.11 35.19 -12.01
N ALA A 13 1.46 34.48 -12.93
CA ALA A 13 0.78 33.21 -12.63
C ALA A 13 1.55 32.00 -13.19
N VAL A 14 2.85 31.89 -12.90
CA VAL A 14 3.49 30.57 -12.88
C VAL A 14 2.99 29.88 -11.62
N ALA A 15 1.85 29.20 -11.76
CA ALA A 15 1.39 28.20 -10.82
C ALA A 15 2.45 27.10 -10.78
N PHE A 16 3.40 27.21 -9.85
CA PHE A 16 4.15 26.07 -9.39
C PHE A 16 3.14 25.18 -8.65
N VAL A 17 2.47 24.32 -9.42
CA VAL A 17 1.84 23.13 -8.89
C VAL A 17 2.99 22.27 -8.39
N GLN A 18 3.42 22.51 -7.15
CA GLN A 18 4.11 21.50 -6.37
C GLN A 18 3.09 20.36 -6.23
N ALA A 19 3.12 19.43 -7.18
CA ALA A 19 2.61 18.09 -6.96
C ALA A 19 3.42 17.54 -5.79
N GLN A 20 2.91 17.75 -4.57
CA GLN A 20 3.31 16.98 -3.42
C GLN A 20 2.87 15.55 -3.74
N THR A 21 3.74 14.81 -4.44
CA THR A 21 3.75 13.37 -4.40
C THR A 21 4.04 13.02 -2.95
N LYS A 22 2.98 13.03 -2.13
CA LYS A 22 2.99 12.31 -0.86
C LYS A 22 3.61 10.95 -1.18
N ASP A 23 4.60 10.53 -0.39
CA ASP A 23 5.14 9.18 -0.31
C ASP A 23 4.08 8.15 0.13
N SER A 24 2.89 8.25 -0.46
CA SER A 24 1.75 7.35 -0.35
C SER A 24 1.98 6.05 -1.11
N THR A 25 3.12 5.89 -1.80
CA THR A 25 3.39 4.71 -2.64
C THR A 25 3.52 3.43 -1.80
N LEU A 26 4.10 3.52 -0.59
CA LEU A 26 4.27 2.33 0.25
C LEU A 26 2.95 1.81 0.84
N ASN A 27 2.00 2.71 1.09
CA ASN A 27 0.68 2.35 1.60
C ASN A 27 -0.12 1.49 0.62
N ASP A 28 0.15 1.58 -0.68
CA ASP A 28 -0.50 0.73 -1.69
C ASP A 28 -0.21 -0.75 -1.47
N PHE A 29 0.95 -1.09 -0.90
CA PHE A 29 1.37 -2.47 -0.67
C PHE A 29 0.86 -3.03 0.67
N VAL A 30 0.45 -2.16 1.60
CA VAL A 30 -0.09 -2.57 2.90
C VAL A 30 -1.37 -3.37 2.69
N GLY A 31 -1.48 -4.50 3.39
CA GLY A 31 -2.64 -5.37 3.34
C GLY A 31 -2.32 -6.83 3.59
N LYS A 32 -3.36 -7.65 3.54
CA LYS A 32 -3.27 -9.10 3.67
C LYS A 32 -3.26 -9.73 2.29
N TYR A 33 -2.36 -10.68 2.07
CA TYR A 33 -2.22 -11.44 0.83
C TYR A 33 -2.47 -12.91 1.15
N LYS A 34 -3.42 -13.52 0.44
CA LYS A 34 -3.81 -14.92 0.62
C LYS A 34 -3.26 -15.76 -0.52
N PHE A 35 -2.70 -16.90 -0.17
CA PHE A 35 -2.17 -17.87 -1.12
C PHE A 35 -3.16 -19.03 -1.31
N PRO A 36 -3.09 -19.76 -2.44
CA PRO A 36 -3.91 -20.94 -2.67
C PRO A 36 -3.73 -22.00 -1.58
N GLU A 37 -4.77 -22.80 -1.36
CA GLU A 37 -4.69 -23.96 -0.47
C GLU A 37 -3.57 -24.91 -0.90
N GLY A 38 -2.86 -25.49 0.07
CA GLY A 38 -1.67 -26.32 -0.18
C GLY A 38 -0.34 -25.54 -0.27
N SER A 39 -0.37 -24.21 -0.23
CA SER A 39 0.84 -23.39 -0.11
C SER A 39 1.53 -23.57 1.24
N ILE A 40 2.86 -23.46 1.29
CA ILE A 40 3.65 -23.52 2.54
C ILE A 40 3.30 -22.42 3.54
N VAL A 41 2.71 -21.34 3.05
CA VAL A 41 2.20 -20.20 3.82
C VAL A 41 0.81 -19.88 3.29
N THR A 42 -0.17 -19.78 4.17
CA THR A 42 -1.57 -19.52 3.79
C THR A 42 -1.84 -18.03 3.57
N GLU A 43 -1.19 -17.17 4.35
CA GLU A 43 -1.31 -15.73 4.24
C GLU A 43 -0.03 -15.00 4.67
N VAL A 44 0.14 -13.82 4.09
CA VAL A 44 1.16 -12.83 4.47
C VAL A 44 0.45 -11.51 4.77
N VAL A 45 0.91 -10.79 5.78
CA VAL A 45 0.47 -9.44 6.09
C VAL A 45 1.63 -8.49 5.84
N VAL A 46 1.39 -7.47 5.02
CA VAL A 46 2.33 -6.36 4.79
C VAL A 46 1.82 -5.15 5.56
N SER A 47 2.68 -4.54 6.37
CA SER A 47 2.36 -3.37 7.19
C SER A 47 3.49 -2.35 7.18
N MET A 48 3.16 -1.11 7.54
CA MET A 48 4.17 -0.08 7.79
C MET A 48 4.85 -0.32 9.13
N GLU A 49 6.17 -0.21 9.15
CA GLU A 49 6.97 -0.14 10.37
C GLU A 49 7.95 1.03 10.24
N GLY A 50 7.71 2.09 11.02
CA GLY A 50 8.39 3.37 10.83
C GLY A 50 8.12 3.93 9.42
N GLU A 51 9.19 4.14 8.67
CA GLU A 51 9.14 4.62 7.28
C GLU A 51 9.23 3.48 6.25
N GLY A 52 9.41 2.23 6.70
CA GLY A 52 9.58 1.05 5.86
C GLY A 52 8.38 0.12 5.87
N LEU A 53 8.48 -0.95 5.08
CA LEU A 53 7.51 -2.04 5.06
C LEU A 53 8.08 -3.27 5.79
N ILE A 54 7.23 -3.94 6.54
CA ILE A 54 7.48 -5.27 7.10
C ILE A 54 6.44 -6.24 6.54
N MET A 55 6.89 -7.46 6.22
CA MET A 55 5.99 -8.58 5.91
C MET A 55 6.05 -9.61 7.02
N GLY A 56 4.89 -10.12 7.42
CA GLY A 56 4.74 -11.17 8.42
C GLY A 56 3.93 -12.34 7.89
N SER A 57 4.27 -13.54 8.33
CA SER A 57 3.61 -14.80 7.98
C SER A 57 3.68 -15.79 9.14
N SER A 58 3.08 -16.97 8.98
CA SER A 58 3.20 -18.07 9.95
C SER A 58 4.63 -18.59 10.12
N VAL A 59 5.52 -18.37 9.16
CA VAL A 59 6.93 -18.81 9.19
C VAL A 59 7.90 -17.75 9.71
N GLY A 60 7.43 -16.51 9.91
CA GLY A 60 8.21 -15.41 10.46
C GLY A 60 8.00 -14.08 9.74
N ASN A 61 8.89 -13.13 10.04
CA ASN A 61 8.77 -11.72 9.70
C ASN A 61 10.03 -11.24 8.99
N SER A 62 9.90 -10.32 8.04
CA SER A 62 11.02 -9.72 7.34
C SER A 62 10.74 -8.28 6.94
N THR A 63 11.75 -7.43 7.05
CA THR A 63 11.73 -6.11 6.43
C THR A 63 11.72 -6.25 4.90
N LEU A 64 11.01 -5.35 4.23
CA LEU A 64 10.98 -5.21 2.78
C LEU A 64 11.78 -3.96 2.37
N VAL A 65 12.81 -4.17 1.54
CA VAL A 65 13.64 -3.09 1.01
C VAL A 65 13.34 -2.90 -0.47
N LYS A 66 12.98 -1.68 -0.88
CA LYS A 66 12.64 -1.39 -2.28
C LYS A 66 13.83 -1.66 -3.19
N ALA A 67 13.63 -2.47 -4.22
CA ALA A 67 14.64 -2.84 -5.21
C ALA A 67 14.27 -2.41 -6.63
N GLY A 68 12.99 -2.10 -6.89
CA GLY A 68 12.51 -1.63 -8.19
C GLY A 68 11.08 -1.09 -8.11
N GLU A 69 10.44 -0.95 -9.27
CA GLU A 69 9.01 -0.63 -9.34
C GLU A 69 8.20 -1.85 -8.87
N ASP A 70 7.41 -1.67 -7.81
CA ASP A 70 6.64 -2.73 -7.17
C ASP A 70 7.46 -3.97 -6.74
N LEU A 71 8.79 -3.86 -6.70
CA LEU A 71 9.72 -4.94 -6.37
C LEU A 71 10.47 -4.63 -5.09
N PHE A 72 10.43 -5.57 -4.15
CA PHE A 72 11.07 -5.47 -2.84
C PHE A 72 11.91 -6.72 -2.55
N THR A 73 13.03 -6.51 -1.87
CA THR A 73 13.87 -7.58 -1.32
C THR A 73 13.36 -7.95 0.07
N ILE A 74 13.26 -9.25 0.33
CA ILE A 74 12.89 -9.86 1.61
C ILE A 74 14.19 -10.18 2.35
N THR A 75 14.60 -9.30 3.26
CA THR A 75 15.95 -9.33 3.86
C THR A 75 16.24 -10.55 4.72
N ALA A 76 15.24 -11.14 5.37
CA ALA A 76 15.44 -12.27 6.27
C ALA A 76 15.59 -13.62 5.55
N TYR A 77 15.22 -13.70 4.27
CA TYR A 77 15.11 -14.97 3.52
C TYR A 77 15.79 -14.92 2.15
N ASP A 78 16.62 -13.91 1.88
CA ASP A 78 17.29 -13.67 0.60
C ASP A 78 16.34 -13.80 -0.61
N GLY A 79 15.15 -13.25 -0.47
CA GLY A 79 14.05 -13.41 -1.41
C GLY A 79 13.57 -12.10 -2.03
N THR A 80 12.56 -12.19 -2.88
CA THR A 80 11.92 -11.02 -3.52
C THR A 80 10.40 -11.10 -3.42
N ALA A 81 9.77 -9.94 -3.24
CA ALA A 81 8.33 -9.74 -3.36
C ALA A 81 8.04 -8.78 -4.52
N GLN A 82 7.44 -9.30 -5.59
CA GLN A 82 6.97 -8.52 -6.74
C GLN A 82 5.46 -8.32 -6.63
N PHE A 83 5.02 -7.09 -6.36
CA PHE A 83 3.61 -6.75 -6.33
C PHE A 83 3.04 -6.62 -7.73
N LYS A 84 1.78 -7.02 -7.89
CA LYS A 84 1.01 -6.95 -9.14
C LYS A 84 -0.07 -5.89 -9.02
N ARG A 85 -0.19 -5.04 -10.05
CA ARG A 85 -1.25 -4.03 -10.16
C ARG A 85 -2.27 -4.39 -11.23
N ASP A 86 -3.50 -3.91 -11.06
CA ASP A 86 -4.54 -3.98 -12.09
C ASP A 86 -4.44 -2.81 -13.09
N ALA A 87 -5.37 -2.75 -14.04
CA ALA A 87 -5.45 -1.67 -15.03
C ALA A 87 -5.68 -0.27 -14.41
N ASN A 88 -6.19 -0.21 -13.17
CA ASN A 88 -6.39 1.03 -12.41
C ASN A 88 -5.18 1.38 -11.53
N LYS A 89 -4.05 0.68 -11.69
CA LYS A 89 -2.83 0.82 -10.88
C LYS A 89 -3.03 0.45 -9.40
N LYS A 90 -4.09 -0.27 -9.04
CA LYS A 90 -4.31 -0.77 -7.69
C LYS A 90 -3.52 -2.06 -7.49
N VAL A 91 -2.79 -2.19 -6.38
CA VAL A 91 -2.12 -3.45 -6.00
C VAL A 91 -3.18 -4.51 -5.68
N ILE A 92 -3.15 -5.62 -6.43
CA ILE A 92 -4.12 -6.73 -6.33
C ILE A 92 -3.48 -8.06 -5.94
N GLY A 93 -2.15 -8.14 -5.89
CA GLY A 93 -1.46 -9.38 -5.56
C GLY A 93 0.04 -9.22 -5.37
N VAL A 94 0.69 -10.32 -5.05
CA VAL A 94 2.13 -10.42 -4.84
C VAL A 94 2.65 -11.77 -5.31
N ASN A 95 3.80 -11.78 -5.97
CA ASN A 95 4.58 -12.98 -6.23
C ASN A 95 5.82 -12.95 -5.32
N ILE A 96 5.98 -13.97 -4.49
CA ILE A 96 7.09 -14.10 -3.55
C ILE A 96 8.00 -15.22 -4.04
N ASN A 97 9.29 -14.93 -4.14
CA ASN A 97 10.33 -15.94 -4.31
C ASN A 97 11.23 -15.92 -3.07
N ALA A 98 11.20 -16.97 -2.26
CA ALA A 98 12.03 -17.08 -1.06
C ALA A 98 12.27 -18.55 -0.70
N GLY A 99 13.49 -18.88 -0.27
CA GLY A 99 13.82 -20.24 0.18
C GLY A 99 13.58 -21.34 -0.85
N GLY A 100 13.64 -21.03 -2.15
CA GLY A 100 13.37 -21.96 -3.25
C GLY A 100 11.89 -22.16 -3.61
N TYR A 101 10.97 -21.44 -2.95
CA TYR A 101 9.55 -21.48 -3.25
C TYR A 101 9.11 -20.24 -4.00
N VAL A 102 8.19 -20.43 -4.95
CA VAL A 102 7.47 -19.35 -5.63
C VAL A 102 6.02 -19.38 -5.19
N LEU A 103 5.56 -18.32 -4.56
CA LEU A 103 4.21 -18.19 -4.02
C LEU A 103 3.49 -17.05 -4.73
N GLU A 104 2.27 -17.30 -5.18
CA GLU A 104 1.42 -16.27 -5.77
C GLU A 104 0.23 -16.00 -4.86
N GLY A 105 0.21 -14.79 -4.29
CA GLY A 105 -0.82 -14.35 -3.36
C GLY A 105 -1.72 -13.30 -4.00
N THR A 106 -3.02 -13.42 -3.74
CA THR A 106 -3.98 -12.36 -4.08
C THR A 106 -4.14 -11.45 -2.88
N LYS A 107 -4.15 -10.14 -3.10
CA LYS A 107 -4.46 -9.18 -2.05
C LYS A 107 -5.90 -9.43 -1.64
N SER A 108 -6.07 -9.97 -0.44
CA SER A 108 -7.35 -9.92 0.23
C SER A 108 -7.56 -8.44 0.49
N ASP A 109 -8.48 -7.81 -0.23
CA ASP A 109 -9.12 -6.60 0.26
C ASP A 109 -9.69 -6.99 1.62
N GLY A 110 -8.88 -6.84 2.67
CA GLY A 110 -9.41 -6.71 4.00
C GLY A 110 -10.41 -5.59 3.82
N ILE A 111 -11.70 -5.90 4.02
CA ILE A 111 -12.76 -4.91 4.04
C ILE A 111 -12.13 -3.72 4.73
N ALA A 112 -11.89 -2.65 3.98
CA ALA A 112 -11.46 -1.42 4.58
C ALA A 112 -12.65 -1.07 5.45
N LEU A 113 -12.62 -1.52 6.71
CA LEU A 113 -13.50 -1.04 7.75
C LEU A 113 -13.01 0.39 7.90
N ASN A 114 -13.53 1.24 7.01
CA ASN A 114 -13.59 2.67 7.23
C ASN A 114 -13.98 2.81 8.70
N HIS A 115 -13.19 3.56 9.47
CA HIS A 115 -13.41 3.70 10.92
C HIS A 115 -14.88 4.00 11.25
N ALA A 116 -15.60 4.66 10.33
CA ALA A 116 -17.04 4.85 10.35
C ALA A 116 -17.87 3.55 10.38
N ALA A 117 -17.54 2.56 9.55
CA ALA A 117 -18.22 1.26 9.49
C ALA A 117 -18.01 0.42 10.76
N ALA A 118 -16.79 0.42 11.32
CA ALA A 118 -16.51 -0.26 12.59
C ALA A 118 -17.25 0.40 13.78
N MET A 119 -17.37 1.73 13.77
CA MET A 119 -18.08 2.48 14.80
C MET A 119 -19.62 2.29 14.70
N LEU A 120 -20.17 2.21 13.49
CA LEU A 120 -21.57 1.89 13.24
C LEU A 120 -21.91 0.47 13.71
N LEU A 121 -21.06 -0.52 13.42
CA LEU A 121 -21.30 -1.90 13.84
C LEU A 121 -21.31 -2.03 15.37
N LYS A 122 -20.38 -1.38 16.06
CA LYS A 122 -20.34 -1.35 17.53
C LYS A 122 -21.59 -0.69 18.13
N ARG A 123 -22.09 0.39 17.53
CA ARG A 123 -23.30 1.09 18.01
C ARG A 123 -24.57 0.25 17.80
N GLN A 124 -24.68 -0.47 16.69
CA GLN A 124 -25.79 -1.39 16.41
C GLN A 124 -25.80 -2.59 17.37
N LEU A 125 -24.64 -3.19 17.62
CA LEU A 125 -24.50 -4.30 18.56
C LEU A 125 -24.80 -3.90 20.01
N TYR A 126 -24.52 -2.65 20.39
CA TYR A 126 -24.88 -2.13 21.72
C TYR A 126 -26.39 -1.86 21.86
N ALA A 127 -27.06 -1.42 20.79
CA ALA A 127 -28.50 -1.17 20.78
C ALA A 127 -29.33 -2.47 20.86
N LEU A 128 -28.82 -3.58 20.32
CA LEU A 128 -29.46 -4.91 20.35
C LEU A 128 -29.32 -5.64 21.70
N ARG A 129 -28.50 -5.11 22.63
CA ARG A 129 -28.28 -5.70 23.97
C ARG A 129 -29.03 -4.96 25.09
N LYS A 130 -29.91 -4.02 24.75
CA LYS A 130 -30.91 -3.43 25.66
C LYS A 130 -32.28 -3.97 25.32
#